data_AF-A0AAD2F4K9-F1
#
_entry.id   AF-A0AAD2F4K9-F1
#
_cell.length_a   1.000
_cell.length_b   1.000
_cell.length_c   1.000
_cell.angle_alpha   90.00
_cell.angle_beta   90.00
_cell.angle_gamma   90.00
#
_symmetry.space_group_name_H-M   'P 1'
#
loop_
_entity.id
_entity.type
_entity.pdbx_description
1 polymer ?
#
loop_
_entity_poly.entity_id
_entity_poly.type
_entity_poly.pdbx_seq_one_letter_code
_entity_poly.pdbx_strand_id
1 'polypeptide(L)' 'MHEVFQTRAQVREQGAEAYRRGKAESDCPYQEHTCAHREWVVGFRAARDGVVRVAEAA' A
#
# COMPACT_ATOMS: atom_id res chain seq x y z
N MET A 1 -0.39 27.71 -2.59
CA MET A 1 -0.50 26.60 -1.62
C MET A 1 -0.84 25.37 -2.45
N HIS A 2 0.14 24.50 -2.77
CA HIS A 2 -0.16 23.25 -3.48
C HIS A 2 -0.68 22.27 -2.44
N GLU A 3 -1.99 22.24 -2.22
CA GLU A 3 -2.65 21.13 -1.56
C GLU A 3 -2.50 19.91 -2.46
N VAL A 4 -1.52 19.08 -2.16
CA VAL A 4 -1.35 17.78 -2.82
C VAL A 4 -2.47 16.89 -2.29
N PHE A 5 -3.65 16.99 -2.89
CA PHE A 5 -4.70 16.00 -2.72
C PHE A 5 -4.13 14.68 -3.26
N GLN A 6 -3.69 13.80 -2.36
CA GLN A 6 -3.20 12.49 -2.74
C GLN A 6 -4.32 11.74 -3.45
N THR A 7 -4.10 11.41 -4.71
CA THR A 7 -5.06 10.64 -5.50
C THR A 7 -5.10 9.19 -4.99
N ARG A 8 -6.22 8.50 -5.23
CA ARG A 8 -6.38 7.07 -4.92
C ARG A 8 -5.23 6.21 -5.48
N ALA A 9 -4.71 6.56 -6.66
CA ALA A 9 -3.57 5.90 -7.28
C ALA A 9 -2.27 6.07 -6.47
N GLN A 10 -1.97 7.29 -6.02
CA GLN A 10 -0.80 7.56 -5.19
C GLN A 10 -0.88 6.87 -3.82
N VAL A 11 -2.08 6.77 -3.26
CA VAL A 11 -2.30 6.07 -1.99
C VAL A 11 -2.06 4.57 -2.14
N ARG A 12 -2.51 3.95 -3.24
CA ARG A 12 -2.19 2.55 -3.57
C ARG A 12 -0.70 2.34 -3.78
N GLU A 13 -0.03 3.23 -4.50
CA GLU A 13 1.41 3.13 -4.76
C GLU A 13 2.23 3.20 -3.46
N GLN A 14 1.85 4.06 -2.51
CA GLN A 14 2.46 4.09 -1.18
C GLN A 14 2.29 2.78 -0.41
N GLY A 15 1.12 2.14 -0.51
CA GLY A 15 0.90 0.81 0.09
C GLY A 15 1.81 -0.24 -0.52
N ALA A 16 1.89 -0.26 -1.86
CA ALA A 16 2.78 -1.16 -2.58
C ALA A 16 4.27 -0.92 -2.24
N GLU A 17 4.68 0.34 -2.10
CA GLU A 17 6.03 0.69 -1.68
C GLU A 17 6.32 0.28 -0.24
N ALA A 18 5.37 0.48 0.68
CA ALA A 18 5.54 0.07 2.07
C ALA A 18 5.79 -1.44 2.19
N TYR A 19 5.05 -2.26 1.42
CA TYR A 19 5.32 -3.69 1.34
C TYR A 19 6.71 -3.99 0.76
N ARG A 20 7.10 -3.35 -0.35
CA ARG A 20 8.44 -3.51 -0.96
C ARG A 20 9.58 -3.13 -0.01
N ARG A 21 9.33 -2.22 0.93
CA ARG A 21 10.26 -1.82 1.98
C ARG A 21 10.22 -2.72 3.22
N GLY A 22 9.37 -3.75 3.23
CA GLY A 22 9.24 -4.69 4.35
C GLY A 22 8.46 -4.15 5.54
N LYS A 23 7.63 -3.11 5.37
CA LYS A 23 6.74 -2.60 6.44
C LYS A 23 5.53 -3.51 6.65
N ALA A 24 4.88 -3.40 7.81
CA ALA A 24 3.63 -4.10 8.08
C ALA A 24 2.41 -3.32 7.58
N GLU A 25 1.26 -3.99 7.41
CA GLU A 25 -0.01 -3.34 7.06
C GLU A 25 -0.43 -2.33 8.16
N SER A 26 -0.07 -2.59 9.42
CA SER A 26 -0.30 -1.70 10.57
C SER A 26 0.53 -0.41 10.56
N ASP A 27 1.57 -0.31 9.72
CA ASP A 27 2.36 0.93 9.53
C ASP A 27 1.66 1.95 8.60
N CYS A 28 0.39 1.70 8.24
CA CYS A 28 -0.39 2.59 7.41
C CYS A 28 -0.50 4.00 8.06
N PRO A 29 -0.09 5.07 7.37
CA PRO A 29 -0.14 6.43 7.93
C PRO A 29 -1.55 7.03 7.95
N TYR A 30 -2.52 6.34 7.36
CA TYR A 30 -3.91 6.80 7.26
C TYR A 30 -4.75 6.21 8.39
N GLN A 31 -5.66 7.02 8.92
CA GLN A 31 -6.61 6.56 9.93
C GLN A 31 -7.45 5.40 9.39
N GLU A 32 -7.61 4.36 10.22
CA GLU A 32 -8.40 3.17 9.89
C GLU A 32 -9.81 3.55 9.41
N HIS A 33 -10.36 2.72 8.53
CA HIS A 33 -11.68 2.89 7.89
C HIS A 33 -11.84 4.10 6.95
N THR A 34 -10.86 5.00 6.83
CA THR A 34 -10.89 6.06 5.81
C THR A 34 -10.72 5.52 4.39
N CYS A 35 -11.17 6.29 3.39
CA CYS A 35 -10.94 5.94 1.98
C CYS A 35 -9.45 5.77 1.67
N ALA A 36 -8.59 6.62 2.23
CA ALA A 36 -7.15 6.53 2.02
C ALA A 36 -6.57 5.24 2.63
N HIS A 37 -6.97 4.87 3.85
CA HIS A 37 -6.56 3.60 4.44
C HIS A 37 -6.95 2.39 3.57
N ARG A 38 -8.20 2.36 3.07
CA ARG A 38 -8.66 1.27 2.18
C ARG A 38 -7.83 1.17 0.91
N GLU A 39 -7.56 2.30 0.25
CA GLU A 39 -6.80 2.32 -0.99
C GLU A 39 -5.33 1.97 -0.76
N TRP A 40 -4.76 2.34 0.39
CA TRP A 40 -3.38 1.99 0.76
C TRP A 40 -3.26 0.48 1.00
N VAL A 41 -4.20 -0.09 1.76
CA VAL A 41 -4.26 -1.53 2.02
C VAL A 41 -4.43 -2.32 0.72
N VAL A 42 -5.25 -1.85 -0.22
CA VAL A 42 -5.39 -2.46 -1.55
C VAL A 42 -4.04 -2.53 -2.27
N GLY A 43 -3.27 -1.44 -2.28
CA GLY A 43 -1.95 -1.40 -2.89
C GLY A 43 -0.92 -2.29 -2.20
N PHE A 44 -0.92 -2.29 -0.86
CA PHE A 44 -0.06 -3.14 -0.04
C PHE A 44 -0.30 -4.63 -0.29
N ARG A 45 -1.58 -5.04 -0.28
CA ARG A 45 -1.96 -6.44 -0.56
C ARG A 45 -1.68 -6.83 -2.00
N ALA A 46 -1.95 -5.95 -2.96
CA ALA A 46 -1.61 -6.22 -4.37
C ALA A 46 -0.11 -6.47 -4.57
N ALA A 47 0.75 -5.69 -3.90
CA ALA A 47 2.19 -5.93 -3.93
C ALA A 47 2.58 -7.24 -3.22
N ARG A 48 1.95 -7.55 -2.09
CA ARG A 48 2.14 -8.83 -1.38
C ARG A 48 1.76 -10.04 -2.22
N ASP A 49 0.55 -10.07 -2.74
CA ASP A 49 0.04 -11.15 -3.60
C ASP A 49 0.83 -11.25 -4.92
N GLY A 50 1.33 -10.12 -5.45
CA GLY A 50 2.22 -10.10 -6.60
C GLY A 50 3.61 -10.66 -6.34
N VAL A 51 4.15 -10.50 -5.12
CA VAL A 51 5.46 -11.05 -4.70
C VAL A 51 5.37 -12.51 -4.25
N VAL A 52 4.22 -12.94 -3.70
CA VAL A 52 4.01 -14.35 -3.30
C VAL A 52 4.19 -15.33 -4.46
N ARG A 53 4.01 -14.91 -5.72
CA ARG A 53 4.26 -15.78 -6.89
C ARG A 53 5.72 -16.06 -7.21
N VAL A 54 6.68 -15.43 -6.53
CA VAL A 54 8.13 -15.64 -6.79
C VAL A 54 8.83 -16.32 -5.61
N ALA A 55 8.12 -16.63 -4.53
CA ALA A 55 8.71 -17.20 -3.30
C ALA A 55 8.52 -18.74 -3.16
N GLU A 56 7.77 -19.40 -4.05
CA GLU A 56 7.64 -20.88 -4.09
C GLU A 56 8.31 -21.49 -5.34
N ALA A 57 9.51 -21.03 -5.67
CA ALA A 57 10.37 -21.68 -6.68
C ALA A 57 11.84 -21.55 -6.26
N ALA A 58 12.21 -22.23 -5.18
CA ALA A 58 13.61 -22.51 -4.84
C ALA A 58 13.68 -23.86 -4.12
#